data_AF-A0A2H9SNE5-F1
#
_entry.id   AF-A0A2H9SNE5-F1
#
_cell.length_a   1.000
_cell.length_b   1.000
_cell.length_c   1.000
_cell.angle_alpha   90.00
_cell.angle_beta   90.00
_cell.angle_gamma   90.00
#
_symmetry.space_group_name_H-M   'P 1'
#
loop_
_entity.id
_entity.type
_entity.pdbx_description
1 polymer ?
#
loop_
_entity_poly.entity_id
_entity_poly.type
_entity_poly.pdbx_seq_one_letter_code
_entity_poly.pdbx_strand_id
1 'polypeptide(L)'
;MNINFDDLPWHDANLKSIHIDRSDPGNQDTVKILVEWPDDLASIIELYDCYALKANMNFGIVANESILTAKFLMDSEELHLIHNKWLKMGAKLKSLKCFRINTNSTNSLMEIFAKSYDIKDLQSEEK
;
A
#
# COMPACT_ATOMS: atom_id res chain seq x y z
N MET A 1 -6.03 0.87 19.81
CA MET A 1 -4.88 -0.05 19.68
C MET A 1 -4.18 0.34 18.40
N ASN A 2 -2.86 0.53 18.38
CA ASN A 2 -2.16 0.87 17.13
C ASN A 2 -1.94 -0.45 16.36
N ILE A 3 -2.75 -0.72 15.34
CA ILE A 3 -2.64 -1.95 14.54
C ILE A 3 -1.44 -1.78 13.60
N ASN A 4 -0.50 -2.73 13.61
CA ASN A 4 0.62 -2.68 12.68
C ASN A 4 0.21 -3.26 11.34
N PHE A 5 0.74 -2.67 10.26
CA PHE A 5 0.53 -3.14 8.89
C PHE A 5 0.85 -4.63 8.73
N ASP A 6 1.98 -5.12 9.26
CA ASP A 6 2.38 -6.53 9.12
C ASP A 6 1.48 -7.52 9.88
N ASP A 7 0.72 -7.04 10.86
CA ASP A 7 -0.13 -7.87 11.71
C ASP A 7 -1.56 -8.06 11.14
N LEU A 8 -1.87 -7.42 10.01
CA LEU A 8 -3.17 -7.55 9.33
C LEU A 8 -3.32 -8.94 8.66
N PRO A 9 -4.57 -9.44 8.49
CA PRO A 9 -4.84 -10.75 7.92
C PRO A 9 -4.71 -10.73 6.38
N TRP A 10 -3.51 -10.47 5.87
CA TRP A 10 -3.24 -10.28 4.45
C TRP A 10 -3.45 -11.51 3.59
N HIS A 11 -3.11 -12.68 4.10
CA HIS A 11 -3.23 -13.91 3.34
C HIS A 11 -4.71 -14.17 3.03
N ASP A 12 -5.03 -14.35 1.74
CA ASP A 12 -6.38 -14.50 1.20
C ASP A 12 -7.28 -13.26 1.29
N ALA A 13 -6.80 -12.12 1.79
CA ALA A 13 -7.55 -10.86 1.72
C ALA A 13 -7.72 -10.41 0.27
N ASN A 14 -8.88 -9.83 -0.08
CA ASN A 14 -9.17 -9.37 -1.43
C ASN A 14 -8.80 -7.90 -1.60
N LEU A 15 -7.91 -7.62 -2.56
CA LEU A 15 -7.62 -6.28 -3.03
C LEU A 15 -8.78 -5.80 -3.92
N LYS A 16 -9.57 -4.85 -3.44
CA LYS A 16 -10.75 -4.34 -4.17
C LYS A 16 -10.43 -3.15 -5.06
N SER A 17 -9.60 -2.23 -4.57
CA SER A 17 -9.22 -1.04 -5.35
C SER A 17 -7.94 -0.40 -4.84
N ILE A 18 -7.27 0.31 -5.75
CA ILE A 18 -6.16 1.21 -5.44
C ILE A 18 -6.56 2.59 -5.96
N HIS A 19 -6.43 3.62 -5.12
CA HIS A 19 -6.68 5.00 -5.48
C HIS A 19 -5.43 5.84 -5.20
N ILE A 20 -5.04 6.64 -6.18
CA ILE A 20 -3.88 7.53 -6.09
C ILE A 20 -4.40 8.96 -6.14
N ASP A 21 -4.12 9.73 -5.09
CA ASP A 21 -4.46 11.14 -5.04
C ASP A 21 -3.18 11.96 -5.07
N ARG A 22 -3.05 12.73 -6.16
CA ARG A 22 -1.98 13.70 -6.42
C ARG A 22 -2.55 15.05 -6.82
N SER A 23 -3.72 15.39 -6.27
CA SER A 23 -4.43 16.63 -6.61
C SER A 23 -3.64 17.90 -6.23
N ASP A 24 -2.75 17.82 -5.24
CA ASP A 24 -1.82 18.89 -4.84
C ASP A 24 -0.41 18.32 -4.57
N PRO A 25 0.41 18.07 -5.62
CA PRO A 25 1.69 17.40 -5.49
C PRO A 25 2.64 18.05 -4.47
N GLY A 26 3.21 17.26 -3.57
CA GLY A 26 4.05 17.71 -2.46
C GLY A 26 3.31 17.93 -1.15
N ASN A 27 1.99 18.17 -1.20
CA ASN A 27 1.12 18.30 -0.03
C ASN A 27 0.13 17.13 0.07
N GLN A 28 -0.40 16.70 -1.09
CA GLN A 28 -1.31 15.60 -1.28
C GLN A 28 -0.67 14.61 -2.27
N ASP A 29 0.11 13.68 -1.72
CA ASP A 29 0.58 12.49 -2.40
C ASP A 29 0.20 11.28 -1.55
N THR A 30 -1.00 10.74 -1.79
CA THR A 30 -1.55 9.62 -1.02
C THR A 30 -1.92 8.44 -1.90
N VAL A 31 -1.80 7.24 -1.33
CA VAL A 31 -2.27 6.00 -1.94
C VAL A 31 -3.24 5.34 -0.96
N LYS A 32 -4.45 5.05 -1.44
CA LYS A 32 -5.49 4.35 -0.69
C LYS A 32 -5.68 2.96 -1.27
N ILE A 33 -5.80 1.99 -0.39
CA ILE A 33 -6.05 0.59 -0.75
C ILE A 33 -7.30 0.15 -0.03
N LEU A 34 -8.30 -0.29 -0.77
CA LEU A 34 -9.47 -0.94 -0.21
C LEU A 34 -9.23 -2.43 -0.18
N VAL A 35 -9.26 -3.01 1.01
CA VAL A 35 -9.07 -4.44 1.25
C VAL A 35 -10.32 -4.98 1.93
N GLU A 36 -10.81 -6.11 1.42
CA GLU A 36 -11.81 -6.94 2.11
C GLU A 36 -11.06 -8.12 2.73
N TRP A 37 -11.25 -8.32 4.03
CA TRP A 37 -10.60 -9.33 4.83
C TRP A 37 -11.31 -10.69 4.72
N PRO A 38 -10.68 -11.78 5.17
CA PRO A 38 -11.30 -13.12 5.13
C PRO A 38 -12.60 -13.28 5.94
N ASP A 39 -12.93 -12.31 6.80
CA ASP A 39 -14.19 -12.26 7.57
C ASP A 39 -15.28 -11.40 6.89
N ASP A 40 -15.09 -11.06 5.62
CA ASP A 40 -15.96 -10.20 4.79
C ASP A 40 -16.08 -8.73 5.27
N LEU A 41 -15.34 -8.34 6.32
CA LEU A 41 -15.18 -6.93 6.68
C LEU A 41 -14.21 -6.24 5.73
N ALA A 42 -14.31 -4.92 5.61
CA ALA A 42 -13.42 -4.15 4.74
C ALA A 42 -12.76 -3.01 5.50
N SER A 43 -11.52 -2.70 5.11
CA SER A 43 -10.79 -1.54 5.61
C SER A 43 -10.12 -0.79 4.48
N ILE A 44 -9.95 0.51 4.68
CA ILE A 44 -9.14 1.39 3.85
C ILE A 44 -7.79 1.57 4.52
N ILE A 45 -6.73 1.26 3.80
CA ILE A 45 -5.35 1.55 4.19
C ILE A 45 -4.91 2.77 3.40
N GLU A 46 -4.67 3.87 4.10
CA GLU A 46 -4.30 5.14 3.52
C GLU A 46 -2.83 5.44 3.84
N LEU A 47 -2.00 5.55 2.81
CA LEU A 47 -0.58 5.84 2.91
C LEU A 47 -0.33 7.31 2.57
N TYR A 48 0.44 7.99 3.42
CA TYR A 48 0.69 9.44 3.34
C TYR A 48 2.16 9.77 3.13
N ASP A 49 2.39 10.98 2.62
CA ASP A 49 3.71 11.45 2.20
C ASP A 49 4.38 10.45 1.26
N CYS A 50 3.67 10.07 0.19
CA CYS A 50 4.15 9.09 -0.77
C CYS A 50 5.21 9.72 -1.70
N TYR A 51 6.40 9.12 -1.76
CA TYR A 51 7.51 9.58 -2.60
C TYR A 51 7.68 8.76 -3.88
N ALA A 52 7.11 7.56 -3.92
CA ALA A 52 7.05 6.72 -5.10
C ALA A 52 5.96 5.66 -4.96
N LEU A 53 5.41 5.25 -6.10
CA LEU A 53 4.61 4.05 -6.27
C LEU A 53 5.21 3.28 -7.46
N LYS A 54 5.49 2.00 -7.26
CA LYS A 54 5.82 1.06 -8.33
C LYS A 54 4.75 -0.02 -8.34
N ALA A 55 4.06 -0.18 -9.46
CA ALA A 55 3.03 -1.20 -9.60
C ALA A 55 3.27 -1.95 -10.90
N ASN A 56 3.67 -3.22 -10.79
CA ASN A 56 3.71 -4.15 -11.90
C ASN A 56 2.48 -5.05 -11.79
N MET A 57 1.44 -4.71 -12.55
CA MET A 57 0.12 -5.31 -12.44
C MET A 57 -0.18 -6.13 -13.70
N ASN A 58 -0.45 -7.42 -13.52
CA ASN A 58 -0.96 -8.28 -14.57
C ASN A 58 -2.50 -8.25 -14.55
N PHE A 59 -3.11 -8.30 -15.73
CA PHE A 59 -4.56 -8.33 -15.91
C PHE A 59 -4.94 -9.46 -16.87
N GLY A 60 -6.23 -9.83 -16.92
CA GLY A 60 -6.76 -10.75 -17.93
C GLY A 60 -7.28 -12.09 -17.42
N ILE A 61 -7.39 -12.26 -16.10
CA ILE A 61 -8.12 -13.37 -15.48
C ILE A 61 -9.45 -12.88 -14.91
N VAL A 62 -10.45 -13.75 -14.89
CA VAL A 62 -11.74 -13.48 -14.22
C VAL A 62 -11.68 -14.11 -12.83
N ALA A 63 -11.22 -13.34 -11.84
CA ALA A 63 -11.09 -13.79 -10.45
C ALA A 63 -11.12 -12.58 -9.51
N ASN A 64 -11.44 -12.83 -8.22
CA ASN A 64 -11.10 -11.89 -7.17
C ASN A 64 -9.57 -11.80 -7.05
N GLU A 65 -9.04 -10.60 -6.84
CA GLU A 65 -7.61 -10.41 -6.62
C GLU A 65 -7.28 -10.63 -5.15
N SER A 66 -6.87 -11.85 -4.79
CA SER A 66 -6.45 -12.13 -3.42
C SER A 66 -4.98 -11.75 -3.20
N ILE A 67 -4.65 -11.39 -1.98
CA ILE A 67 -3.31 -11.00 -1.56
C ILE A 67 -2.58 -12.26 -1.06
N LEU A 68 -1.42 -12.53 -1.65
CA LEU A 68 -0.54 -13.61 -1.23
C LEU A 68 0.25 -13.19 0.01
N THR A 69 0.85 -12.01 -0.04
CA THR A 69 1.58 -11.42 1.08
C THR A 69 1.53 -9.91 1.00
N ALA A 70 1.50 -9.24 2.15
CA ALA A 70 1.91 -7.85 2.25
C ALA A 70 2.95 -7.72 3.35
N LYS A 71 3.92 -6.83 3.15
CA LYS A 71 5.03 -6.60 4.08
C LYS A 71 5.42 -5.14 4.14
N PHE A 72 5.70 -4.72 5.35
CA PHE A 72 6.38 -3.48 5.68
C PHE A 72 7.89 -3.72 5.69
N LEU A 73 8.62 -3.00 4.84
CA LEU A 73 10.06 -3.13 4.67
C LEU A 73 10.74 -1.82 5.05
N MET A 74 11.60 -1.89 6.06
CA MET A 74 12.50 -0.79 6.46
C MET A 74 13.84 -0.82 5.71
N ASP A 75 14.13 -1.91 5.02
CA ASP A 75 15.35 -2.10 4.26
C ASP A 75 15.04 -2.89 2.99
N SER A 76 15.34 -2.29 1.83
CA SER A 76 15.31 -2.94 0.53
C SER A 76 16.16 -2.15 -0.46
N GLU A 77 16.72 -2.83 -1.46
CA GLU A 77 17.49 -2.17 -2.53
C GLU A 77 16.69 -1.03 -3.17
N GLU A 78 15.40 -1.26 -3.40
CA GLU A 78 14.54 -0.25 -4.00
C GLU A 78 14.30 0.95 -3.08
N LEU A 79 14.14 0.73 -1.78
CA LEU A 79 14.02 1.81 -0.80
C LEU A 79 15.30 2.68 -0.82
N HIS A 80 16.49 2.06 -0.89
CA HIS A 80 17.76 2.78 -1.03
C HIS A 80 17.86 3.58 -2.34
N LEU A 81 17.38 3.03 -3.46
CA LEU A 81 17.34 3.73 -4.74
C LEU A 81 16.47 4.98 -4.66
N ILE A 82 15.26 4.88 -4.08
CA ILE A 82 14.36 6.01 -3.87
C ILE A 82 15.01 7.05 -2.93
N HIS A 83 15.59 6.63 -1.80
CA HIS A 83 16.31 7.52 -0.91
C HIS A 83 17.42 8.29 -1.63
N ASN A 84 18.27 7.58 -2.38
CA ASN A 84 19.39 8.19 -3.10
C ASN A 84 18.93 9.16 -4.18
N LYS A 85 17.83 8.85 -4.88
CA LYS A 85 17.22 9.74 -5.87
C LYS A 85 16.81 11.07 -5.23
N TRP A 86 16.09 11.03 -4.12
CA TRP A 86 15.60 12.23 -3.43
C TRP A 86 16.71 12.97 -2.68
N LEU A 87 17.71 12.27 -2.15
CA LEU A 87 18.88 12.88 -1.54
C LEU A 87 19.67 13.74 -2.52
N LYS A 88 19.83 13.29 -3.77
CA LYS A 88 20.46 14.07 -4.86
C LYS A 88 19.68 15.36 -5.19
N MET A 89 18.38 15.39 -4.89
CA MET A 89 17.52 16.56 -5.04
C MET A 89 17.46 17.43 -3.77
N GLY A 90 18.24 17.10 -2.73
CA GLY A 90 18.32 17.85 -1.48
C GLY A 90 17.34 17.41 -0.38
N ALA A 91 16.48 16.41 -0.64
CA ALA A 91 15.49 15.95 0.32
C ALA A 91 16.02 14.78 1.18
N LYS A 92 15.92 14.90 2.50
CA LYS A 92 16.30 13.85 3.46
C LYS A 92 15.06 13.15 4.00
N LEU A 93 14.82 11.91 3.58
CA LEU A 93 13.58 11.19 3.87
C LEU A 93 13.71 10.24 5.06
N LYS A 94 14.13 10.73 6.24
CA LYS A 94 14.50 9.91 7.43
C LYS A 94 13.44 8.93 7.99
N SER A 95 12.24 8.86 7.42
CA SER A 95 11.15 7.97 7.83
C SER A 95 10.48 7.25 6.66
N LEU A 96 11.06 7.30 5.46
CA LEU A 96 10.52 6.61 4.30
C LEU A 96 10.59 5.10 4.50
N LYS A 97 9.49 4.43 4.21
CA LYS A 97 9.35 2.97 4.31
C LYS A 97 8.80 2.43 3.00
N CYS A 98 8.94 1.13 2.78
CA CYS A 98 8.32 0.45 1.64
C CYS A 98 7.18 -0.46 2.12
N PHE A 99 5.99 -0.28 1.57
CA PHE A 99 4.84 -1.15 1.75
C PHE A 99 4.69 -1.97 0.48
N ARG A 100 4.99 -3.26 0.60
CA ARG A 100 5.01 -4.19 -0.53
C ARG A 100 3.80 -5.12 -0.46
N ILE A 101 3.04 -5.23 -1.53
CA ILE A 101 1.89 -6.13 -1.67
C ILE A 101 2.13 -7.02 -2.88
N ASN A 102 2.03 -8.33 -2.68
CA ASN A 102 2.06 -9.33 -3.74
C ASN A 102 0.70 -10.03 -3.80
N THR A 103 0.14 -10.10 -4.99
CA THR A 103 -1.17 -10.71 -5.24
C THR A 103 -1.03 -12.15 -5.70
N ASN A 104 -1.99 -12.99 -5.35
CA ASN A 104 -1.98 -14.41 -5.70
C ASN A 104 -2.58 -14.65 -7.08
N SER A 105 -3.72 -14.02 -7.38
CA SER A 105 -4.50 -14.33 -8.58
C SER A 105 -3.74 -13.89 -9.84
N THR A 106 -3.25 -12.66 -9.87
CA THR A 106 -2.52 -12.13 -11.04
C THR A 106 -1.00 -12.15 -10.92
N ASN A 107 -0.44 -12.55 -9.78
CA ASN A 107 1.01 -12.48 -9.49
C ASN A 107 1.56 -11.05 -9.73
N SER A 108 0.76 -10.04 -9.41
CA SER A 108 1.12 -8.62 -9.45
C SER A 108 1.89 -8.20 -8.21
N LEU A 109 2.85 -7.29 -8.40
CA LEU A 109 3.68 -6.72 -7.34
C LEU A 109 3.50 -5.20 -7.25
N MET A 110 3.18 -4.73 -6.06
CA MET A 110 3.06 -3.32 -5.73
C MET A 110 4.01 -2.93 -4.61
N GLU A 111 4.66 -1.78 -4.76
CA GLU A 111 5.54 -1.18 -3.77
C GLU A 111 5.24 0.31 -3.62
N ILE A 112 4.86 0.72 -2.41
CA ILE A 112 4.51 2.09 -2.08
C ILE A 112 5.54 2.63 -1.10
N PHE A 113 6.14 3.77 -1.41
CA PHE A 113 7.18 4.39 -0.61
C PHE A 113 6.60 5.59 0.12
N ALA A 114 6.27 5.42 1.40
CA ALA A 114 5.51 6.38 2.21
C ALA A 114 6.14 6.57 3.59
N LYS A 115 5.86 7.71 4.26
CA LYS A 115 6.38 7.96 5.62
C LYS A 115 5.46 7.40 6.70
N SER A 116 4.17 7.41 6.46
CA SER A 116 3.14 6.99 7.41
C SER A 116 1.94 6.35 6.71
N TYR A 117 1.10 5.69 7.49
CA TYR A 117 -0.13 5.08 7.03
C TYR A 117 -1.16 5.14 8.16
N ASP A 118 -2.44 4.99 7.79
CA ASP A 118 -3.57 4.82 8.69
C ASP A 118 -4.48 3.71 8.18
N ILE A 119 -5.21 3.06 9.09
CA ILE A 119 -6.13 1.96 8.77
C ILE A 119 -7.51 2.34 9.29
N LYS A 120 -8.50 2.34 8.40
CA LYS A 120 -9.87 2.73 8.70
C LYS A 120 -10.80 1.59 8.34
N ASP A 121 -11.42 0.97 9.34
CA ASP A 121 -12.44 -0.05 9.12
C ASP A 121 -13.71 0.61 8.56
N LEU A 122 -14.27 0.00 7.53
CA LEU A 122 -15.57 0.37 7.00
C LEU A 122 -16.61 -0.34 7.87
N GLN A 123 -17.29 0.42 8.73
CA GLN A 123 -18.47 -0.14 9.38
C GLN A 123 -19.55 -0.33 8.34
N SER A 124 -20.11 -1.54 8.28
CA SER A 124 -21.39 -1.79 7.64
C SER A 124 -22.41 -0.89 8.34
N GLU A 125 -22.89 0.16 7.67
CA GLU A 125 -24.15 0.77 8.08
C GLU A 125 -25.21 -0.33 7.95
N GLU A 126 -25.65 -0.88 9.09
CA GLU A 126 -26.89 -1.65 9.14
C GLU A 126 -28.00 -0.76 8.59
N LYS A 127 -28.44 -1.06 7.37
CA LYS A 127 -29.63 -0.46 6.76
C LYS A 127 -30.87 -1.25 7.15
#